data_AF-A0A1C3KEY1-F1
#
_entry.id   AF-A0A1C3KEY1-F1
#
_cell.length_a   1.000
_cell.length_b   1.000
_cell.length_c   1.000
_cell.angle_alpha   90.00
_cell.angle_beta   90.00
_cell.angle_gamma   90.00
#
_symmetry.space_group_name_H-M   'P 1'
#
loop_
_entity.id
_entity.type
_entity.pdbx_description
1 polymer ?
#
loop_
_entity_poly.entity_id
_entity_poly.type
_entity_poly.pdbx_seq_one_letter_code
_entity_poly.pdbx_strand_id
1 'polypeptide(L)'
;MENIAIDIPNLPSIKNYDILDSSYSEHGDISKCNKLQHDLEQYQGIKKFCLNFTGIFSQINNLSLFGPFDSDHCTIVKYWMYDRLFNEILKENIHGNIASIIGKLIPIWKHYDKDAKCDIISNSTVKDDFNKMKKLYDYITNYTTIHMYLMKKSFKCNEYYRKYSDEINLLYNQIKSNCLTSNHINSYMFKIIEKTYNSQNVKELRCDKVLTNTVNSSDQIEMSGSLPPGRENVIDSESRRSLLAGSPDIRGVSSQSVSDIVIILVFPLFSILIIIFILYKFTPFGPWFRNHLIRKKISEHNIYNEETNESLENTYEYLNTRYNDPQHNIGFNPL
;
A
#
# COMPACT_ATOMS: atom_id res chain seq x y z
N MET A 1 2.39 -10.84 -8.46
CA MET A 1 1.98 -9.55 -7.86
C MET A 1 2.42 -8.37 -8.71
N GLU A 2 3.64 -8.35 -9.25
CA GLU A 2 4.17 -7.22 -10.04
C GLU A 2 3.25 -6.78 -11.19
N ASN A 3 2.82 -7.68 -12.07
CA ASN A 3 1.89 -7.32 -13.15
C ASN A 3 0.47 -6.93 -12.66
N ILE A 4 -0.04 -7.46 -11.53
CA ILE A 4 -1.32 -6.99 -10.94
C ILE A 4 -1.17 -5.55 -10.43
N ALA A 5 -0.02 -5.22 -9.86
CA ALA A 5 0.23 -3.89 -9.32
C ALA A 5 0.25 -2.79 -10.40
N ILE A 6 0.61 -3.16 -11.64
CA ILE A 6 0.57 -2.26 -12.80
C ILE A 6 -0.89 -1.90 -13.15
N ASP A 7 -1.76 -2.91 -13.21
CA ASP A 7 -3.16 -2.74 -13.61
C ASP A 7 -4.06 -2.22 -12.47
N ILE A 8 -3.70 -2.53 -11.23
CA ILE A 8 -4.43 -2.15 -10.02
C ILE A 8 -3.55 -1.22 -9.19
N PRO A 9 -3.43 0.06 -9.58
CA PRO A 9 -2.73 1.03 -8.75
C PRO A 9 -3.49 1.12 -7.42
N ASN A 10 -2.76 1.19 -6.30
CA ASN A 10 -3.28 1.25 -4.92
C ASN A 10 -3.58 -0.09 -4.22
N LEU A 11 -2.86 -1.16 -4.52
CA LEU A 11 -2.88 -2.36 -3.69
C LEU A 11 -2.48 -2.04 -2.23
N PRO A 12 -3.32 -2.36 -1.21
CA PRO A 12 -3.01 -2.08 0.19
C PRO A 12 -1.64 -2.59 0.64
N SER A 13 -1.21 -3.77 0.20
CA SER A 13 0.09 -4.32 0.61
C SER A 13 1.27 -3.45 0.14
N ILE A 14 1.16 -2.88 -1.06
CA ILE A 14 2.19 -2.00 -1.64
C ILE A 14 2.18 -0.67 -0.91
N LYS A 15 0.99 -0.06 -0.74
CA LYS A 15 0.82 1.20 -0.01
C LYS A 15 1.39 1.15 1.40
N ASN A 16 1.13 0.07 2.12
CA ASN A 16 1.63 -0.10 3.47
C ASN A 16 3.17 -0.08 3.50
N TYR A 17 3.80 -0.75 2.54
CA TYR A 17 5.26 -0.81 2.48
C TYR A 17 5.84 0.54 2.08
N ASP A 18 5.24 1.24 1.11
CA ASP A 18 5.64 2.59 0.72
C ASP A 18 5.58 3.56 1.92
N ILE A 19 4.54 3.46 2.75
CA ILE A 19 4.39 4.24 3.98
C ILE A 19 5.50 3.89 4.99
N LEU A 20 5.73 2.61 5.26
CA LEU A 20 6.75 2.15 6.20
C LEU A 20 8.17 2.55 5.76
N ASP A 21 8.44 2.58 4.46
CA ASP A 21 9.75 2.94 3.91
C ASP A 21 10.06 4.43 3.96
N SER A 22 9.03 5.28 3.87
CA SER A 22 9.18 6.71 3.65
C SER A 22 8.86 7.58 4.87
N SER A 23 8.00 7.11 5.77
CA SER A 23 7.34 8.01 6.74
C SER A 23 7.94 8.01 8.14
N TYR A 24 8.80 7.06 8.50
CA TYR A 24 9.19 6.86 9.90
C TYR A 24 10.69 6.98 10.20
N SER A 25 11.55 7.12 9.18
CA SER A 25 13.00 7.23 9.40
C SER A 25 13.43 8.35 10.35
N GLU A 26 12.67 9.46 10.39
CA GLU A 26 12.94 10.63 11.23
C GLU A 26 12.74 10.35 12.73
N HIS A 27 11.94 9.33 13.07
CA HIS A 27 11.76 8.85 14.44
C HIS A 27 12.75 7.73 14.81
N GLY A 28 13.70 7.42 13.92
CA GLY A 28 14.69 6.36 14.09
C GLY A 28 15.75 6.69 15.14
N ASP A 29 16.25 5.66 15.82
CA ASP A 29 17.32 5.80 16.81
C ASP A 29 18.70 5.74 16.15
N ILE A 30 19.25 6.93 15.89
CA ILE A 30 20.55 7.09 15.24
C ILE A 30 21.67 6.36 15.99
N SER A 31 21.67 6.38 17.33
CA SER A 31 22.72 5.77 18.14
C SER A 31 22.71 4.25 18.02
N LYS A 32 21.53 3.63 18.20
CA LYS A 32 21.36 2.18 18.02
C LYS A 32 21.69 1.76 16.59
N CYS A 33 21.32 2.56 15.60
CA CYS A 33 21.56 2.24 14.19
C CYS A 33 23.01 2.43 13.73
N ASN A 34 23.75 3.39 14.30
CA ASN A 34 25.19 3.48 14.10
C ASN A 34 25.91 2.24 14.65
N LYS A 35 25.51 1.79 15.85
CA LYS A 35 26.07 0.57 16.45
C LYS A 35 25.73 -0.67 15.60
N LEU A 36 24.49 -0.77 15.13
CA LEU A 36 24.10 -1.87 14.25
C LEU A 36 24.90 -1.87 12.95
N GLN A 37 25.11 -0.70 12.33
CA GLN A 37 25.90 -0.58 11.11
C GLN A 37 27.34 -1.03 11.31
N HIS A 38 27.97 -0.66 12.44
CA HIS A 38 29.31 -1.11 12.78
C HIS A 38 29.37 -2.64 12.94
N ASP A 39 28.38 -3.24 13.62
CA ASP A 39 28.32 -4.69 13.82
C ASP A 39 28.01 -5.49 12.54
N LEU A 40 27.47 -4.83 11.52
CA LEU A 40 26.91 -5.42 10.30
C LEU A 40 27.42 -4.69 9.04
N GLU A 41 28.68 -4.25 9.05
CA GLU A 41 29.27 -3.38 8.02
C GLU A 41 29.22 -3.98 6.60
N GLN A 42 29.20 -5.31 6.49
CA GLN A 42 29.08 -6.03 5.22
C GLN A 42 27.69 -5.90 4.56
N TYR A 43 26.69 -5.40 5.29
CA TYR A 43 25.32 -5.27 4.80
C TYR A 43 25.03 -3.82 4.39
N GLN A 44 25.15 -3.57 3.08
CA GLN A 44 24.79 -2.27 2.50
C GLN A 44 23.34 -1.90 2.83
N GLY A 45 23.11 -0.64 3.17
CA GLY A 45 21.78 -0.14 3.53
C GLY A 45 21.28 -0.50 4.94
N ILE A 46 22.02 -1.28 5.74
CA ILE A 46 21.55 -1.74 7.07
C ILE A 46 21.21 -0.58 8.01
N LYS A 47 21.96 0.53 7.95
CA LYS A 47 21.68 1.73 8.74
C LYS A 47 20.36 2.37 8.35
N LYS A 48 20.09 2.52 7.05
CA LYS A 48 18.83 3.09 6.54
C LYS A 48 17.66 2.21 6.96
N PHE A 49 17.77 0.90 6.77
CA PHE A 49 16.79 -0.07 7.26
C PHE A 49 16.55 0.07 8.76
N CYS A 50 17.60 0.16 9.57
CA CYS A 50 17.50 0.31 11.01
C CYS A 50 16.77 1.59 11.44
N LEU A 51 17.03 2.72 10.76
CA LEU A 51 16.35 3.98 11.06
C LEU A 51 14.85 3.85 10.82
N ASN A 52 14.44 3.26 9.69
CA ASN A 52 13.03 2.93 9.45
C ASN A 52 12.49 1.97 10.50
N PHE A 53 13.19 0.87 10.77
CA PHE A 53 12.78 -0.15 11.74
C PHE A 53 12.51 0.46 13.13
N THR A 54 13.50 1.19 13.67
CA THR A 54 13.38 1.80 15.00
C THR A 54 12.34 2.91 15.05
N GLY A 55 12.17 3.69 13.98
CA GLY A 55 11.13 4.70 13.87
C GLY A 55 9.72 4.12 13.77
N ILE A 56 9.55 3.01 13.05
CA ILE A 56 8.29 2.26 13.00
C ILE A 56 7.95 1.74 14.39
N PHE A 57 8.91 1.18 15.12
CA PHE A 57 8.67 0.67 16.47
C PHE A 57 8.39 1.76 17.51
N SER A 58 8.99 2.93 17.38
CA SER A 58 8.67 4.06 18.25
C SER A 58 7.25 4.60 18.02
N GLN A 59 6.68 4.38 16.82
CA GLN A 59 5.33 4.80 16.44
C GLN A 59 4.35 3.64 16.23
N ILE A 60 4.67 2.42 16.70
CA ILE A 60 3.93 1.20 16.34
C ILE A 60 2.43 1.27 16.66
N ASN A 61 2.04 1.99 17.72
CA ASN A 61 0.63 2.13 18.11
C ASN A 61 -0.12 3.22 17.31
N ASN A 62 0.61 4.07 16.58
CA ASN A 62 0.09 5.23 15.85
C ASN A 62 0.16 5.03 14.33
N LEU A 63 0.54 3.85 13.84
CA LEU A 63 0.61 3.59 12.41
C LEU A 63 -0.80 3.70 11.80
N SER A 64 -0.88 4.28 10.61
CA SER A 64 -2.09 4.30 9.80
C SER A 64 -1.81 3.49 8.54
N LEU A 65 -2.32 2.26 8.52
CA LEU A 65 -2.08 1.27 7.47
C LEU A 65 -3.41 0.78 6.88
N PHE A 66 -3.35 0.12 5.72
CA PHE A 66 -4.51 -0.27 4.94
C PHE A 66 -4.71 -1.78 4.91
N GLY A 67 -5.96 -2.18 4.67
CA GLY A 67 -6.34 -3.56 4.46
C GLY A 67 -6.76 -4.26 5.76
N PRO A 68 -6.94 -5.58 5.73
CA PRO A 68 -7.55 -6.34 6.83
C PRO A 68 -6.70 -6.46 8.09
N PHE A 69 -5.41 -6.16 7.98
CA PHE A 69 -4.45 -6.20 9.09
C PHE A 69 -4.16 -4.79 9.61
N ASP A 70 -4.96 -3.78 9.26
CA ASP A 70 -4.78 -2.40 9.70
C ASP A 70 -4.75 -2.25 11.22
N SER A 71 -5.47 -3.09 11.96
CA SER A 71 -5.42 -3.16 13.43
C SER A 71 -4.32 -4.07 13.97
N ASP A 72 -3.71 -4.90 13.14
CA ASP A 72 -2.58 -5.78 13.46
C ASP A 72 -1.30 -5.26 12.80
N HIS A 73 -0.83 -4.11 13.31
CA HIS A 73 0.40 -3.47 12.87
C HIS A 73 1.61 -4.41 12.95
N CYS A 74 1.65 -5.30 13.95
CA CYS A 74 2.75 -6.24 14.13
C CYS A 74 2.88 -7.18 12.92
N THR A 75 1.77 -7.73 12.41
CA THR A 75 1.78 -8.58 11.22
C THR A 75 2.30 -7.83 10.01
N ILE A 76 1.82 -6.61 9.76
CA ILE A 76 2.26 -5.81 8.61
C ILE A 76 3.76 -5.50 8.69
N VAL A 77 4.22 -5.01 9.84
CA VAL A 77 5.63 -4.64 10.06
C VAL A 77 6.54 -5.87 9.98
N LYS A 78 6.09 -7.03 10.46
CA LYS A 78 6.83 -8.30 10.33
C LYS A 78 7.09 -8.64 8.87
N TYR A 79 6.07 -8.64 8.02
CA TYR A 79 6.25 -8.97 6.60
C TYR A 79 7.08 -7.92 5.86
N TRP A 80 6.91 -6.64 6.19
CA TRP A 80 7.76 -5.57 5.65
C TRP A 80 9.23 -5.78 6.03
N MET A 81 9.51 -6.04 7.32
CA MET A 81 10.85 -6.25 7.83
C MET A 81 11.57 -7.37 7.08
N TYR A 82 10.96 -8.56 7.01
CA TYR A 82 11.58 -9.69 6.32
C TYR A 82 11.71 -9.47 4.80
N ASP A 83 10.76 -8.77 4.17
CA ASP A 83 10.86 -8.43 2.75
C ASP A 83 12.09 -7.57 2.47
N ARG A 84 12.26 -6.48 3.23
CA ARG A 84 13.44 -5.59 3.13
C ARG A 84 14.73 -6.35 3.41
N LEU A 85 14.74 -7.22 4.42
CA LEU A 85 15.91 -8.04 4.73
C LEU A 85 16.29 -8.97 3.56
N PHE A 86 15.33 -9.74 3.02
CA PHE A 86 15.62 -10.73 1.98
C PHE A 86 15.85 -10.15 0.59
N ASN A 87 15.18 -9.04 0.27
CA ASN A 87 15.11 -8.52 -1.10
C ASN A 87 15.90 -7.22 -1.30
N GLU A 88 16.38 -6.58 -0.24
CA GLU A 88 17.24 -5.40 -0.33
C GLU A 88 18.57 -5.64 0.38
N ILE A 89 18.55 -5.94 1.67
CA ILE A 89 19.77 -6.07 2.49
C ILE A 89 20.61 -7.28 2.09
N LEU A 90 19.97 -8.41 1.81
CA LEU A 90 20.62 -9.67 1.47
C LEU A 90 20.70 -9.94 -0.04
N LYS A 91 20.13 -9.08 -0.89
CA LYS A 91 19.92 -9.34 -2.32
C LYS A 91 21.21 -9.75 -3.05
N GLU A 92 22.31 -9.07 -2.75
CA GLU A 92 23.60 -9.23 -3.42
C GLU A 92 24.66 -9.88 -2.52
N ASN A 93 24.30 -10.22 -1.28
CA ASN A 93 25.23 -10.79 -0.32
C ASN A 93 25.14 -12.32 -0.34
N ILE A 94 26.00 -12.95 -1.12
CA ILE A 94 26.06 -14.42 -1.32
C ILE A 94 26.36 -15.15 0.00
N HIS A 95 27.06 -14.50 0.94
CA HIS A 95 27.34 -15.02 2.29
C HIS A 95 26.39 -14.45 3.35
N GLY A 96 25.30 -13.80 2.92
CA GLY A 96 24.36 -13.12 3.78
C GLY A 96 23.60 -14.12 4.65
N ASN A 97 23.57 -13.85 5.95
CA ASN A 97 22.88 -14.70 6.91
C ASN A 97 21.82 -13.87 7.65
N ILE A 98 20.56 -14.09 7.29
CA ILE A 98 19.43 -13.40 7.93
C ILE A 98 19.39 -13.66 9.43
N ALA A 99 19.77 -14.85 9.91
CA ALA A 99 19.77 -15.17 11.34
C ALA A 99 20.76 -14.29 12.12
N SER A 100 21.90 -13.93 11.52
CA SER A 100 22.86 -12.99 12.11
C SER A 100 22.24 -11.59 12.26
N ILE A 101 21.59 -11.09 11.19
CA ILE A 101 20.92 -9.79 11.21
C ILE A 101 19.80 -9.78 12.25
N ILE A 102 18.92 -10.79 12.22
CA ILE A 102 17.83 -10.94 13.19
C ILE A 102 18.38 -10.97 14.61
N GLY A 103 19.42 -11.76 14.88
CA GLY A 103 20.07 -11.83 16.20
C GLY A 103 20.50 -10.46 16.75
N LYS A 104 20.98 -9.57 15.87
CA LYS A 104 21.35 -8.19 16.24
C LYS A 104 20.13 -7.25 16.37
N LEU A 105 19.04 -7.51 15.64
CA LEU A 105 17.80 -6.74 15.74
C LEU A 105 16.98 -7.09 17.00
N ILE A 106 17.06 -8.32 17.51
CA ILE A 106 16.33 -8.76 18.73
C ILE A 106 16.48 -7.79 19.91
N PRO A 107 17.69 -7.42 20.36
CA PRO A 107 17.84 -6.51 21.50
C PRO A 107 17.31 -5.09 21.19
N ILE A 108 17.38 -4.65 19.94
CA ILE A 108 16.83 -3.35 19.51
C ILE A 108 15.31 -3.38 19.58
N TRP A 109 14.68 -4.44 19.04
CA TRP A 109 13.24 -4.62 19.05
C TRP A 109 12.67 -4.73 20.47
N LYS A 110 13.27 -5.57 21.33
CA LYS A 110 12.84 -5.75 22.73
C LYS A 110 12.88 -4.47 23.56
N HIS A 111 13.66 -3.47 23.14
CA HIS A 111 13.66 -2.16 23.77
C HIS A 111 12.33 -1.41 23.59
N TYR A 112 11.71 -1.55 22.42
CA TYR A 112 10.44 -0.89 22.07
C TYR A 112 9.23 -1.73 22.49
N ASP A 113 9.29 -3.04 22.29
CA ASP A 113 8.20 -3.96 22.60
C ASP A 113 8.48 -4.77 23.87
N LYS A 114 8.52 -4.07 25.01
CA LYS A 114 8.84 -4.66 26.32
C LYS A 114 7.82 -5.70 26.78
N ASP A 115 6.57 -5.52 26.36
CA ASP A 115 5.45 -6.39 26.72
C ASP A 115 5.31 -7.59 25.76
N ALA A 116 6.22 -7.72 24.77
CA ALA A 116 6.18 -8.74 23.73
C ALA A 116 4.84 -8.81 22.98
N LYS A 117 4.24 -7.66 22.67
CA LYS A 117 2.97 -7.54 21.95
C LYS A 117 3.07 -8.00 20.50
N CYS A 118 4.21 -7.75 19.86
CA CYS A 118 4.48 -8.11 18.47
C CYS A 118 5.36 -9.36 18.38
N ASP A 119 4.83 -10.48 17.89
CA ASP A 119 5.68 -11.64 17.61
C ASP A 119 6.37 -11.52 16.23
N ILE A 120 7.49 -10.78 16.20
CA ILE A 120 8.22 -10.47 14.96
C ILE A 120 9.17 -11.59 14.57
N ILE A 121 9.64 -12.39 15.51
CA ILE A 121 10.74 -13.35 15.30
C ILE A 121 10.24 -14.72 14.83
N SER A 122 8.97 -15.07 15.05
CA SER A 122 8.47 -16.44 14.78
C SER A 122 8.39 -16.89 13.32
N ASN A 123 8.86 -16.09 12.36
CA ASN A 123 8.89 -16.48 10.96
C ASN A 123 10.15 -17.27 10.58
N SER A 124 10.02 -18.07 9.53
CA SER A 124 11.13 -18.81 8.95
C SER A 124 12.24 -17.87 8.48
N THR A 125 13.47 -18.15 8.89
CA THR A 125 14.68 -17.56 8.30
C THR A 125 15.00 -18.14 6.93
N VAL A 126 14.20 -19.12 6.45
CA VAL A 126 14.31 -19.70 5.11
C VAL A 126 13.54 -18.82 4.12
N LYS A 127 14.25 -18.30 3.12
CA LYS A 127 13.68 -17.36 2.13
C LYS A 127 12.49 -17.94 1.37
N ASP A 128 12.53 -19.21 0.98
CA ASP A 128 11.44 -19.84 0.22
C ASP A 128 10.15 -19.99 1.02
N ASP A 129 10.26 -20.34 2.31
CA ASP A 129 9.11 -20.39 3.21
C ASP A 129 8.54 -18.99 3.43
N PHE A 130 9.43 -18.00 3.67
CA PHE A 130 9.01 -16.60 3.75
C PHE A 130 8.28 -16.16 2.49
N ASN A 131 8.80 -16.45 1.30
CA ASN A 131 8.20 -16.06 0.03
C ASN A 131 6.79 -16.64 -0.14
N LYS A 132 6.59 -17.91 0.23
CA LYS A 132 5.25 -18.54 0.23
C LYS A 132 4.30 -17.83 1.19
N MET A 133 4.74 -17.56 2.42
CA MET A 133 3.93 -16.87 3.42
C MET A 133 3.62 -15.43 3.01
N LYS A 134 4.60 -14.72 2.46
CA LYS A 134 4.44 -13.35 1.97
C LYS A 134 3.46 -13.30 0.79
N LYS A 135 3.54 -14.23 -0.16
CA LYS A 135 2.59 -14.30 -1.28
C LYS A 135 1.15 -14.46 -0.79
N LEU A 136 0.94 -15.27 0.24
CA LEU A 136 -0.38 -15.43 0.85
C LEU A 136 -0.82 -14.17 1.63
N TYR A 137 0.07 -13.59 2.44
CA TYR A 137 -0.16 -12.33 3.14
C TYR A 137 -0.56 -11.20 2.19
N ASP A 138 0.19 -11.00 1.10
CA ASP A 138 -0.06 -9.98 0.09
C ASP A 138 -1.42 -10.21 -0.59
N TYR A 139 -1.75 -11.46 -0.94
CA TYR A 139 -3.06 -11.78 -1.52
C TYR A 139 -4.20 -11.37 -0.61
N ILE A 140 -4.12 -11.72 0.66
CA ILE A 140 -5.20 -11.47 1.62
C ILE A 140 -5.33 -9.98 1.91
N THR A 141 -4.19 -9.32 2.09
CA THR A 141 -4.12 -7.86 2.26
C THR A 141 -4.77 -7.12 1.08
N ASN A 142 -4.67 -7.70 -0.12
CA ASN A 142 -5.20 -7.12 -1.36
C ASN A 142 -6.53 -7.71 -1.82
N TYR A 143 -7.09 -8.69 -1.10
CA TYR A 143 -8.17 -9.54 -1.60
C TYR A 143 -9.37 -8.73 -2.07
N THR A 144 -9.87 -7.83 -1.21
CA THR A 144 -11.02 -6.97 -1.53
C THR A 144 -10.76 -6.12 -2.78
N THR A 145 -9.58 -5.51 -2.88
CA THR A 145 -9.20 -4.65 -4.01
C THR A 145 -9.12 -5.45 -5.32
N ILE A 146 -8.46 -6.60 -5.30
CA ILE A 146 -8.33 -7.48 -6.48
C ILE A 146 -9.69 -8.05 -6.86
N HIS A 147 -10.44 -8.59 -5.91
CA HIS A 147 -11.77 -9.16 -6.16
C HIS A 147 -12.71 -8.14 -6.77
N MET A 148 -12.78 -6.92 -6.23
CA MET A 148 -13.61 -5.85 -6.80
C MET A 148 -13.17 -5.48 -8.22
N TYR A 149 -11.86 -5.47 -8.50
CA TYR A 149 -11.34 -5.21 -9.83
C TYR A 149 -11.79 -6.27 -10.85
N LEU A 150 -11.69 -7.56 -10.51
CA LEU A 150 -12.12 -8.67 -11.37
C LEU A 150 -13.65 -8.67 -11.60
N MET A 151 -14.42 -8.18 -10.62
CA MET A 151 -15.88 -8.11 -10.71
C MET A 151 -16.39 -6.97 -11.59
N LYS A 152 -15.56 -5.97 -11.95
CA LYS A 152 -15.96 -4.86 -12.84
C LYS A 152 -16.53 -5.37 -14.16
N LYS A 153 -17.63 -4.78 -14.64
CA LYS A 153 -18.27 -5.18 -15.92
C LYS A 153 -17.32 -5.05 -17.12
N SER A 154 -16.46 -4.04 -17.11
CA SER A 154 -15.47 -3.78 -18.15
C SER A 154 -14.27 -4.72 -18.10
N PHE A 155 -14.02 -5.38 -16.97
CA PHE A 155 -12.88 -6.25 -16.81
C PHE A 155 -13.06 -7.54 -17.61
N LYS A 156 -12.04 -7.90 -18.39
CA LYS A 156 -11.96 -9.14 -19.14
C LYS A 156 -10.80 -9.96 -18.59
N CYS A 157 -11.10 -11.18 -18.18
CA CYS A 157 -10.11 -12.14 -17.74
C CYS A 157 -9.19 -12.51 -18.89
N ASN A 158 -7.88 -12.37 -18.66
CA ASN A 158 -6.84 -12.88 -19.54
C ASN A 158 -6.08 -14.02 -18.84
N GLU A 159 -5.14 -14.63 -19.56
CA GLU A 159 -4.31 -15.72 -19.04
C GLU A 159 -3.54 -15.33 -17.77
N TYR A 160 -3.05 -14.09 -17.70
CA TYR A 160 -2.30 -13.60 -16.56
C TYR A 160 -3.12 -13.65 -15.25
N TYR A 161 -4.34 -13.11 -15.26
CA TYR A 161 -5.21 -13.12 -14.08
C TYR A 161 -5.71 -14.52 -13.73
N ARG A 162 -5.92 -15.38 -14.74
CA ARG A 162 -6.26 -16.79 -14.53
C ARG A 162 -5.12 -17.50 -13.81
N LYS A 163 -3.90 -17.40 -14.33
CA LYS A 163 -2.70 -17.99 -13.72
C LYS A 163 -2.48 -17.50 -12.28
N TYR A 164 -2.64 -16.20 -12.04
CA TYR A 164 -2.56 -15.66 -10.67
C TYR A 164 -3.60 -16.28 -9.74
N SER A 165 -4.86 -16.37 -10.20
CA SER A 165 -5.96 -16.95 -9.44
C SER A 165 -5.68 -18.43 -9.12
N ASP A 166 -5.27 -19.21 -10.12
CA ASP A 166 -4.96 -20.63 -9.96
C ASP A 166 -3.79 -20.84 -8.98
N GLU A 167 -2.70 -20.07 -9.13
CA GLU A 167 -1.55 -20.16 -8.24
C GLU A 167 -1.88 -19.82 -6.79
N ILE A 168 -2.70 -18.77 -6.56
CA ILE A 168 -3.00 -18.33 -5.20
C ILE A 168 -4.00 -19.26 -4.51
N ASN A 169 -4.99 -19.78 -5.26
CA ASN A 169 -5.93 -20.77 -4.75
C ASN A 169 -5.22 -22.08 -4.40
N LEU A 170 -4.30 -22.53 -5.26
CA LEU A 170 -3.47 -23.71 -4.99
C LEU A 170 -2.59 -23.52 -3.76
N LEU A 171 -1.90 -22.38 -3.64
CA LEU A 171 -1.07 -22.07 -2.48
C LEU A 171 -1.88 -22.03 -1.18
N TYR A 172 -3.05 -21.36 -1.20
CA TYR A 172 -3.94 -21.28 -0.04
C TYR A 172 -4.39 -22.67 0.40
N ASN A 173 -4.83 -23.52 -0.53
CA ASN A 173 -5.29 -24.87 -0.23
C ASN A 173 -4.17 -25.76 0.30
N GLN A 174 -2.96 -25.66 -0.26
CA GLN A 174 -1.78 -26.39 0.25
C GLN A 174 -1.44 -25.99 1.68
N ILE A 175 -1.39 -24.69 1.96
CA ILE A 175 -1.13 -24.19 3.31
C ILE A 175 -2.22 -24.67 4.25
N LYS A 176 -3.50 -24.45 3.92
CA LYS A 176 -4.65 -24.91 4.70
C LYS A 176 -4.55 -26.39 5.04
N SER A 177 -4.29 -27.26 4.06
CA SER A 177 -4.15 -28.70 4.29
C SER A 177 -2.99 -29.04 5.22
N ASN A 178 -1.81 -28.45 5.00
CA ASN A 178 -0.61 -28.72 5.81
C ASN A 178 -0.77 -28.25 7.26
N CYS A 179 -1.57 -27.20 7.49
CA CYS A 179 -1.87 -26.68 8.81
C CYS A 179 -2.80 -27.59 9.63
N LEU A 180 -3.67 -28.35 8.95
CA LEU A 180 -4.59 -29.29 9.59
C LEU A 180 -3.89 -30.59 10.01
N THR A 181 -2.81 -30.96 9.33
CA THR A 181 -2.11 -32.25 9.54
C THR A 181 -0.86 -32.12 10.41
N SER A 182 -0.29 -30.92 10.56
CA SER A 182 0.90 -30.70 11.40
C SER A 182 1.00 -29.26 11.91
N ASN A 183 1.70 -29.07 13.04
CA ASN A 183 2.00 -27.74 13.60
C ASN A 183 3.20 -27.11 12.84
N HIS A 184 3.04 -26.93 11.53
CA HIS A 184 4.07 -26.40 10.64
C HIS A 184 4.29 -24.90 10.88
N ILE A 185 5.50 -24.38 10.65
CA ILE A 185 5.80 -22.93 10.74
C ILE A 185 4.91 -22.09 9.78
N ASN A 186 4.44 -22.73 8.71
CA ASN A 186 3.52 -22.14 7.72
C ASN A 186 2.08 -22.02 8.25
N SER A 187 1.78 -22.61 9.40
CA SER A 187 0.45 -22.55 10.03
C SER A 187 0.19 -21.27 10.79
N TYR A 188 1.22 -20.47 11.05
CA TYR A 188 1.08 -19.18 11.72
C TYR A 188 0.21 -18.21 10.90
N MET A 189 0.53 -18.03 9.62
CA MET A 189 -0.23 -17.16 8.72
C MET A 189 -1.67 -17.67 8.57
N PHE A 190 -1.86 -18.98 8.40
CA PHE A 190 -3.21 -19.56 8.34
C PHE A 190 -4.05 -19.25 9.59
N LYS A 191 -3.47 -19.39 10.79
CA LYS A 191 -4.16 -19.06 12.05
C LYS A 191 -4.51 -17.56 12.15
N ILE A 192 -3.62 -16.68 11.72
CA ILE A 192 -3.89 -15.22 11.65
C ILE A 192 -5.05 -14.94 10.70
N ILE A 193 -5.05 -15.57 9.53
CA ILE A 193 -6.10 -15.41 8.52
C ILE A 193 -7.44 -15.90 9.05
N GLU A 194 -7.47 -17.09 9.67
CA GLU A 194 -8.70 -17.60 10.28
C GLU A 194 -9.25 -16.65 11.34
N LYS A 195 -8.39 -16.10 12.21
CA LYS A 195 -8.78 -15.12 13.21
C LYS A 195 -9.32 -13.82 12.59
N THR A 196 -8.69 -13.34 11.52
CA THR A 196 -8.99 -12.03 10.92
C THR A 196 -10.22 -12.07 10.00
N TYR A 197 -10.39 -13.16 9.26
CA TYR A 197 -11.44 -13.31 8.25
C TYR A 197 -12.53 -14.33 8.61
N ASN A 198 -12.43 -14.95 9.79
CA ASN A 198 -13.34 -15.98 10.28
C ASN A 198 -13.56 -17.11 9.27
N SER A 199 -12.48 -17.61 8.64
CA SER A 199 -12.35 -18.71 7.65
C SER A 199 -13.36 -18.80 6.46
N GLN A 200 -14.41 -17.99 6.46
CA GLN A 200 -15.57 -18.04 5.56
C GLN A 200 -15.57 -16.89 4.53
N ASN A 201 -14.66 -15.92 4.65
CA ASN A 201 -14.71 -14.69 3.84
C ASN A 201 -13.62 -14.55 2.76
N VAL A 202 -12.57 -15.37 2.75
CA VAL A 202 -11.66 -15.46 1.60
C VAL A 202 -12.18 -16.54 0.67
N LYS A 203 -13.06 -16.16 -0.25
CA LYS A 203 -13.53 -17.07 -1.30
C LYS A 203 -12.42 -17.30 -2.31
N GLU A 204 -12.49 -18.44 -2.98
CA GLU A 204 -11.68 -18.75 -4.15
C GLU A 204 -11.68 -17.56 -5.11
N LEU A 205 -10.49 -17.09 -5.50
CA LEU A 205 -10.39 -16.02 -6.47
C LEU A 205 -10.72 -16.59 -7.85
N ARG A 206 -11.75 -16.05 -8.51
CA ARG A 206 -12.19 -16.53 -9.82
C ARG A 206 -12.02 -15.47 -10.89
N CYS A 207 -11.65 -15.92 -12.08
CA CYS A 207 -11.46 -15.08 -13.26
C CYS A 207 -12.23 -15.71 -14.45
N ASP A 208 -13.56 -15.58 -14.43
CA ASP A 208 -14.45 -16.33 -15.34
C ASP A 208 -14.78 -15.56 -16.65
N LYS A 209 -14.56 -14.24 -16.72
CA LYS A 209 -14.95 -13.40 -17.87
C LYS A 209 -13.98 -13.52 -19.05
N VAL A 210 -14.07 -14.57 -19.85
CA VAL A 210 -13.16 -14.80 -20.99
C VAL A 210 -13.43 -13.84 -22.15
N LEU A 211 -12.38 -13.50 -22.91
CA LEU A 211 -12.49 -12.84 -24.22
C LEU A 211 -13.26 -13.76 -25.18
N THR A 212 -14.57 -13.59 -25.32
CA THR A 212 -15.30 -14.21 -26.43
C THR A 212 -15.01 -13.40 -27.69
N ASN A 213 -14.02 -13.84 -28.47
CA ASN A 213 -13.97 -13.49 -29.89
C ASN A 213 -15.09 -14.27 -30.61
N THR A 214 -16.34 -13.97 -30.30
CA THR A 214 -17.47 -14.41 -31.11
C THR A 214 -17.51 -13.49 -32.33
N VAL A 215 -16.83 -13.91 -33.39
CA VAL A 215 -17.26 -13.57 -34.74
C VAL A 215 -18.68 -14.12 -34.86
N ASN A 216 -19.67 -13.23 -34.78
CA ASN A 216 -21.07 -13.57 -35.00
C ASN A 216 -21.22 -13.97 -36.48
N SER A 217 -21.17 -15.26 -36.75
CA SER A 217 -21.63 -15.85 -38.02
C SER A 217 -22.63 -16.94 -37.69
N SER A 218 -23.86 -16.54 -37.32
CA SER A 218 -25.03 -17.41 -37.42
C SER A 218 -26.29 -16.60 -37.15
N ASP A 219 -26.69 -15.80 -38.14
CA ASP A 219 -28.11 -15.53 -38.39
C ASP A 219 -28.47 -16.23 -39.70
N GLN A 220 -28.85 -17.51 -39.62
CA GLN A 220 -29.84 -18.08 -40.52
C GLN A 220 -30.73 -19.05 -39.74
N ILE A 221 -31.93 -18.55 -39.47
CA ILE A 221 -33.13 -19.30 -39.14
C ILE A 221 -33.49 -20.11 -40.39
N GLU A 222 -33.73 -21.42 -40.27
CA GLU A 222 -35.01 -22.03 -40.67
C GLU A 222 -35.08 -23.55 -40.42
N MET A 223 -36.33 -23.98 -40.30
CA MET A 223 -36.87 -25.16 -39.64
C MET A 223 -37.23 -26.27 -40.65
N SER A 224 -37.19 -27.52 -40.17
CA SER A 224 -37.53 -28.82 -40.78
C SER A 224 -38.50 -28.89 -41.98
N GLY A 225 -38.18 -29.78 -42.93
CA GLY A 225 -39.12 -30.36 -43.91
C GLY A 225 -38.49 -31.46 -44.79
N SER A 226 -39.24 -32.53 -45.04
CA SER A 226 -38.90 -33.87 -45.58
C SER A 226 -38.49 -34.02 -47.08
N LEU A 227 -37.72 -35.08 -47.38
CA LEU A 227 -37.32 -35.69 -48.70
C LEU A 227 -38.53 -36.26 -49.53
N PRO A 228 -38.44 -36.77 -50.80
CA PRO A 228 -37.29 -37.23 -51.62
C PRO A 228 -37.39 -36.91 -53.17
N PRO A 229 -36.76 -37.66 -54.12
CA PRO A 229 -35.35 -37.57 -54.59
C PRO A 229 -35.21 -37.32 -56.12
N GLY A 230 -34.02 -36.94 -56.62
CA GLY A 230 -33.78 -36.88 -58.07
C GLY A 230 -32.34 -36.59 -58.54
N ARG A 231 -31.66 -37.65 -59.00
CA ARG A 231 -30.66 -37.77 -60.09
C ARG A 231 -29.44 -36.81 -60.20
N GLU A 232 -28.26 -37.39 -59.92
CA GLU A 232 -27.09 -37.60 -60.80
C GLU A 232 -26.78 -36.61 -61.95
N ASN A 233 -25.57 -35.99 -61.91
CA ASN A 233 -24.52 -35.89 -62.95
C ASN A 233 -23.50 -34.80 -62.56
N VAL A 234 -22.23 -35.12 -62.25
CA VAL A 234 -21.04 -35.30 -63.13
C VAL A 234 -20.48 -33.98 -63.72
N ILE A 235 -19.29 -33.59 -63.20
CA ILE A 235 -18.04 -33.07 -63.82
C ILE A 235 -18.11 -31.88 -64.79
N ASP A 236 -17.36 -30.79 -64.52
CA ASP A 236 -16.11 -30.31 -65.21
C ASP A 236 -15.83 -28.83 -64.79
N SER A 237 -14.67 -28.46 -64.22
CA SER A 237 -13.44 -27.89 -64.87
C SER A 237 -13.73 -26.71 -65.83
N GLU A 238 -12.96 -25.65 -66.03
CA GLU A 238 -11.77 -24.99 -65.48
C GLU A 238 -11.63 -23.68 -66.32
N SER A 239 -10.80 -22.73 -65.90
CA SER A 239 -9.94 -21.92 -66.80
C SER A 239 -10.36 -20.49 -67.23
N ARG A 240 -9.73 -19.52 -66.53
CA ARG A 240 -8.76 -18.50 -67.01
C ARG A 240 -9.15 -17.31 -67.93
N ARG A 241 -8.56 -16.16 -67.50
CA ARG A 241 -7.91 -15.03 -68.24
C ARG A 241 -8.88 -14.04 -68.94
N SER A 242 -8.62 -12.73 -69.12
CA SER A 242 -7.42 -11.87 -68.98
C SER A 242 -7.81 -10.36 -69.12
N LEU A 243 -7.07 -9.48 -68.42
CA LEU A 243 -6.44 -8.19 -68.82
C LEU A 243 -7.17 -7.07 -69.61
N LEU A 244 -7.03 -5.81 -69.11
CA LEU A 244 -6.50 -4.54 -69.72
C LEU A 244 -7.05 -3.31 -68.94
N ALA A 245 -6.26 -2.56 -68.15
CA ALA A 245 -5.47 -1.32 -68.46
C ALA A 245 -6.27 -0.19 -69.15
N GLY A 246 -6.33 1.10 -68.76
CA GLY A 246 -5.75 1.93 -67.68
C GLY A 246 -6.09 3.44 -67.94
N SER A 247 -6.04 4.31 -66.92
CA SER A 247 -5.86 5.79 -67.01
C SER A 247 -5.87 6.49 -65.62
N PRO A 248 -5.39 7.74 -65.46
CA PRO A 248 -4.34 8.07 -64.48
C PRO A 248 -4.75 8.97 -63.30
N ASP A 249 -3.80 9.06 -62.38
CA ASP A 249 -3.69 9.82 -61.12
C ASP A 249 -4.42 11.16 -61.00
N ILE A 250 -5.20 11.30 -59.91
CA ILE A 250 -5.38 12.56 -59.18
C ILE A 250 -4.93 12.33 -57.74
N ARG A 251 -3.77 12.94 -57.44
CA ARG A 251 -3.15 13.29 -56.15
C ARG A 251 -3.88 12.84 -54.89
N GLY A 252 -3.19 11.97 -54.14
CA GLY A 252 -3.56 11.51 -52.82
C GLY A 252 -3.79 12.64 -51.82
N VAL A 253 -5.01 12.71 -51.31
CA VAL A 253 -5.27 13.21 -49.97
C VAL A 253 -4.93 12.05 -49.04
N SER A 254 -3.87 12.23 -48.25
CA SER A 254 -3.52 11.27 -47.21
C SER A 254 -4.73 11.07 -46.30
N SER A 255 -5.12 9.81 -46.13
CA SER A 255 -6.03 9.38 -45.07
C SER A 255 -5.38 9.71 -43.73
N GLN A 256 -5.61 10.91 -43.21
CA GLN A 256 -5.21 11.26 -41.86
C GLN A 256 -5.91 10.30 -40.90
N SER A 257 -5.10 9.55 -40.16
CA SER A 257 -5.60 8.63 -39.16
C SER A 257 -6.25 9.46 -38.04
N VAL A 258 -7.32 8.92 -37.43
CA VAL A 258 -7.95 9.54 -36.25
C VAL A 258 -6.92 9.79 -35.14
N SER A 259 -5.86 8.97 -35.09
CA SER A 259 -4.73 9.10 -34.17
C SER A 259 -3.95 10.41 -34.35
N ASP A 260 -3.75 10.88 -35.59
CA ASP A 260 -2.99 12.12 -35.86
C ASP A 260 -3.79 13.36 -35.46
N ILE A 261 -5.12 13.32 -35.63
CA ILE A 261 -6.03 14.39 -35.22
C ILE A 261 -6.09 14.51 -33.69
N VAL A 262 -6.07 13.38 -32.98
CA VAL A 262 -6.08 13.34 -31.51
C VAL A 262 -4.77 13.87 -30.93
N ILE A 263 -3.62 13.56 -31.54
CA ILE A 263 -2.32 14.07 -31.07
C ILE A 263 -2.26 15.60 -31.19
N ILE A 264 -2.78 16.19 -32.27
CA ILE A 264 -2.76 17.64 -32.49
C ILE A 264 -3.66 18.40 -31.49
N LEU A 265 -4.79 17.81 -31.06
CA LEU A 265 -5.75 18.47 -30.18
C LEU A 265 -5.44 18.28 -28.68
N VAL A 266 -4.87 17.14 -28.31
CA VAL A 266 -4.72 16.75 -26.90
C VAL A 266 -3.41 17.25 -26.29
N PHE A 267 -2.31 17.25 -27.05
CA PHE A 267 -0.99 17.65 -26.56
C PHE A 267 -0.89 19.12 -26.08
N PRO A 268 -1.52 20.11 -26.75
CA PRO A 268 -1.48 21.50 -26.30
C PRO A 268 -2.19 21.70 -24.96
N LEU A 269 -3.31 21.00 -24.73
CA LEU A 269 -4.08 21.09 -23.48
C LEU A 269 -3.28 20.55 -22.28
N PHE A 270 -2.60 19.42 -22.44
CA PHE A 270 -1.74 18.88 -21.39
C PHE A 270 -0.53 19.77 -21.12
N SER A 271 0.07 20.34 -22.16
CA SER A 271 1.20 21.27 -22.01
C SER A 271 0.81 22.53 -21.24
N ILE A 272 -0.36 23.11 -21.54
CA ILE A 272 -0.89 24.28 -20.83
C ILE A 272 -1.20 23.95 -19.36
N LEU A 273 -1.81 22.80 -19.07
CA LEU A 273 -2.11 22.39 -17.69
C LEU A 273 -0.84 22.17 -16.85
N ILE A 274 0.21 21.59 -17.43
CA ILE A 274 1.50 21.41 -16.75
C ILE A 274 2.15 22.75 -16.44
N ILE A 275 2.13 23.70 -17.41
CA ILE A 275 2.67 25.04 -17.20
C ILE A 275 1.87 25.77 -16.10
N ILE A 276 0.53 25.70 -16.10
CA ILE A 276 -0.31 26.29 -15.06
C ILE A 276 -0.02 25.66 -13.69
N PHE A 277 0.19 24.34 -13.61
CA PHE A 277 0.50 23.65 -12.36
C PHE A 277 1.88 24.07 -11.80
N ILE A 278 2.89 24.16 -12.66
CA ILE A 278 4.22 24.66 -12.31
C ILE A 278 4.11 26.12 -11.85
N LEU A 279 3.45 26.98 -12.63
CA LEU A 279 3.25 28.38 -12.26
C LEU A 279 2.47 28.51 -10.95
N TYR A 280 1.42 27.73 -10.72
CA TYR A 280 0.68 27.71 -9.47
C TYR A 280 1.56 27.32 -8.27
N LYS A 281 2.45 26.33 -8.45
CA LYS A 281 3.40 25.90 -7.42
C LYS A 281 4.49 26.93 -7.12
N PHE A 282 4.89 27.74 -8.10
CA PHE A 282 5.99 28.71 -7.99
C PHE A 282 5.54 30.18 -7.89
N THR A 283 4.24 30.47 -8.01
CA THR A 283 3.68 31.82 -7.86
C THR A 283 3.39 32.08 -6.37
N PRO A 284 3.97 33.11 -5.73
CA PRO A 284 3.97 33.29 -4.26
C PRO A 284 2.65 33.84 -3.72
N PHE A 285 1.51 33.44 -4.29
CA PHE A 285 0.17 33.91 -3.89
C PHE A 285 -0.50 33.02 -2.83
N GLY A 286 0.03 31.82 -2.55
CA GLY A 286 -0.47 30.93 -1.49
C GLY A 286 -0.51 31.56 -0.08
N PRO A 287 0.55 32.25 0.37
CA PRO A 287 0.55 32.92 1.68
C PRO A 287 -0.38 34.15 1.76
N TRP A 288 -0.58 34.84 0.64
CA TRP A 288 -1.38 36.08 0.58
C TRP A 288 -2.89 35.81 0.74
N PHE A 289 -3.40 34.75 0.08
CA PHE A 289 -4.81 34.39 0.15
C PHE A 289 -5.21 33.82 1.52
N ARG A 290 -4.31 33.08 2.17
CA ARG A 290 -4.51 32.56 3.54
C ARG A 290 -4.61 33.69 4.57
N ASN A 291 -3.85 34.76 4.40
CA ASN A 291 -3.89 35.91 5.32
C ASN A 291 -5.12 36.81 5.09
N HIS A 292 -5.71 36.81 3.90
CA HIS A 292 -6.91 37.60 3.62
C HIS A 292 -8.21 36.93 4.12
N LEU A 293 -8.26 35.60 4.10
CA LEU A 293 -9.43 34.84 4.60
C LEU A 293 -9.44 34.63 6.12
N ILE A 294 -8.28 34.58 6.77
CA ILE A 294 -8.18 34.35 8.23
C ILE A 294 -8.36 35.66 9.03
N ARG A 295 -8.28 36.83 8.39
CA ARG A 295 -8.34 38.14 9.07
C ARG A 295 -9.76 38.73 9.23
N LYS A 296 -10.81 37.93 9.09
CA LYS A 296 -12.21 38.39 9.21
C LYS A 296 -13.10 37.63 10.20
N LYS A 297 -12.51 36.92 11.16
CA LYS A 297 -13.21 36.36 12.31
C LYS A 297 -12.33 36.53 13.54
N ILE A 298 -12.48 37.66 14.22
CA ILE A 298 -12.30 37.93 15.68
C ILE A 298 -12.36 39.47 15.81
N SER A 299 -13.58 39.99 15.96
CA SER A 299 -13.98 41.34 16.38
C SER A 299 -15.45 41.18 16.71
N GLU A 300 -15.81 40.97 17.98
CA GLU A 300 -16.47 41.92 18.89
C GLU A 300 -17.51 41.07 19.64
N HIS A 301 -17.88 41.22 20.91
CA HIS A 301 -17.53 42.09 22.04
C HIS A 301 -18.33 41.45 23.21
N ASN A 302 -17.81 41.33 24.44
CA ASN A 302 -18.20 42.15 25.61
C ASN A 302 -17.86 41.36 26.90
N ILE A 303 -17.43 41.89 28.04
CA ILE A 303 -17.13 43.26 28.49
C ILE A 303 -16.68 43.17 29.99
N TYR A 304 -15.93 44.19 30.47
CA TYR A 304 -15.59 44.56 31.87
C TYR A 304 -14.56 43.72 32.62
N ASN A 305 -13.47 44.23 33.21
CA ASN A 305 -12.91 45.59 33.43
C ASN A 305 -11.36 45.42 33.47
N GLU A 306 -10.54 46.31 32.88
CA GLU A 306 -9.97 47.49 33.58
C GLU A 306 -9.37 47.08 34.94
N GLU A 307 -8.09 47.25 35.28
CA GLU A 307 -7.09 48.20 34.82
C GLU A 307 -5.78 47.85 35.58
N THR A 308 -4.62 48.08 34.96
CA THR A 308 -3.38 48.57 35.59
C THR A 308 -2.71 47.81 36.76
N ASN A 309 -1.54 47.20 36.51
CA ASN A 309 -0.22 47.79 36.81
C ASN A 309 0.90 46.74 36.92
N GLU A 310 1.86 46.83 36.00
CA GLU A 310 3.27 46.61 36.32
C GLU A 310 3.69 47.55 37.46
N SER A 311 4.46 47.08 38.45
CA SER A 311 5.85 47.52 38.63
C SER A 311 6.52 46.84 39.81
N LEU A 312 7.81 46.55 39.59
CA LEU A 312 8.83 46.49 40.63
C LEU A 312 8.74 47.74 41.53
N GLU A 313 8.86 47.59 42.84
CA GLU A 313 9.91 48.28 43.59
C GLU A 313 10.06 47.78 45.03
N ASN A 314 11.32 47.79 45.43
CA ASN A 314 11.87 47.48 46.74
C ASN A 314 11.25 48.34 47.86
N THR A 315 11.32 47.88 49.11
CA THR A 315 12.26 48.45 50.11
C THR A 315 11.93 47.96 51.53
N TYR A 316 13.04 47.74 52.22
CA TYR A 316 13.32 47.37 53.59
C TYR A 316 12.61 48.17 54.72
N GLU A 317 12.61 47.53 55.90
CA GLU A 317 12.69 48.13 57.26
C GLU A 317 11.45 48.87 57.78
N TYR A 318 11.15 48.98 59.08
CA TYR A 318 11.50 48.38 60.37
C TYR A 318 10.52 49.04 61.37
N LEU A 319 10.48 48.58 62.64
CA LEU A 319 9.68 49.03 63.80
C LEU A 319 8.38 48.23 64.01
N ASN A 320 8.29 47.24 64.90
CA ASN A 320 8.53 47.23 66.36
C ASN A 320 7.53 48.10 67.14
N THR A 321 6.48 47.50 67.70
CA THR A 321 6.17 47.60 69.15
C THR A 321 5.04 46.64 69.57
N ARG A 322 5.30 45.96 70.69
CA ARG A 322 4.41 45.08 71.44
C ARG A 322 3.23 45.85 72.07
N TYR A 323 2.07 45.22 72.16
CA TYR A 323 1.22 45.32 73.36
C TYR A 323 0.37 44.05 73.57
N ASN A 324 0.32 43.63 74.83
CA ASN A 324 -0.27 42.41 75.39
C ASN A 324 -1.81 42.46 75.45
N ASP A 325 -2.51 41.31 75.33
CA ASP A 325 -3.31 40.67 76.41
C ASP A 325 -3.87 39.29 75.96
N PRO A 326 -4.37 38.37 76.83
CA PRO A 326 -3.97 36.96 76.82
C PRO A 326 -5.20 36.00 76.78
N GLN A 327 -4.93 34.71 77.04
CA GLN A 327 -5.83 33.55 77.23
C GLN A 327 -5.82 32.59 76.03
N HIS A 328 -4.83 31.69 75.96
CA HIS A 328 -4.79 30.36 76.59
C HIS A 328 -5.90 29.41 76.10
N ASN A 329 -5.53 28.43 75.27
CA ASN A 329 -5.48 27.02 75.69
C ASN A 329 -4.76 26.16 74.62
N ILE A 330 -3.56 25.69 74.96
CA ILE A 330 -2.89 24.55 74.32
C ILE A 330 -3.18 23.33 75.19
N GLY A 331 -3.45 22.20 74.56
CA GLY A 331 -3.40 20.87 75.18
C GLY A 331 -2.94 19.85 74.15
N PHE A 332 -1.64 19.89 73.83
CA PHE A 332 -0.93 18.86 73.06
C PHE A 332 -0.30 17.89 74.08
N ASN A 333 -0.39 16.58 73.86
CA ASN A 333 0.80 15.74 74.03
C ASN A 333 0.66 14.36 73.34
N PRO A 334 1.66 13.94 72.55
CA PRO A 334 1.80 12.60 71.98
C PRO A 334 2.71 11.71 72.84
N LEU A 335 2.68 10.41 72.55
CA LEU A 335 3.87 9.55 72.51
C LEU A 335 3.84 8.74 71.22
#